data_AF-A0A380DKP3-F1
#
_entry.id   AF-A0A380DKP3-F1
#
_cell.length_a   1.000
_cell.length_b   1.000
_cell.length_c   1.000
_cell.angle_alpha   90.00
_cell.angle_beta   90.00
_cell.angle_gamma   90.00
#
_symmetry.space_group_name_H-M   'P 1'
#
loop_
_entity.id
_entity.type
_entity.pdbx_description
1 polymer ?
#
loop_
_entity_poly.entity_id
_entity_poly.type
_entity_poly.pdbx_seq_one_letter_code
_entity_poly.pdbx_strand_id
1 'polypeptide(L)'
;MYFTVGLYYKVIKPTRVLKIFLLCFAGNILGAAILFSFMRFSNVMTPDMLNQLSAVIEHKTLSTGFVSILMKAIFANFFINISLVIAMQIDDVLAKMFVMMFGVTIFAFMGYEHVVYNSCLFMGGLIYQVDTLHFIPAISNIAAAFIGNYIGGGLIIGLFYAYLNDHHQFYKNN
;
A
#
# COMPACT_ATOMS: atom_id res chain seq x y z
N MET A 1 6.38 -5.08 -6.06
CA MET A 1 6.56 -6.08 -7.12
C MET A 1 7.31 -5.53 -8.34
N TYR A 2 6.70 -4.70 -9.21
CA TYR A 2 7.30 -4.31 -10.51
C TYR A 2 8.73 -3.78 -10.44
N PHE A 3 9.02 -2.86 -9.52
CA PHE A 3 10.39 -2.33 -9.38
C PHE A 3 11.39 -3.39 -8.92
N THR A 4 10.98 -4.32 -8.05
CA THR A 4 11.84 -5.44 -7.63
C THR A 4 12.15 -6.34 -8.82
N VAL A 5 11.15 -6.66 -9.65
CA VAL A 5 11.33 -7.44 -10.89
C VAL A 5 12.26 -6.70 -11.85
N GLY A 6 12.04 -5.40 -12.07
CA GLY A 6 12.87 -4.60 -12.97
C GLY A 6 14.33 -4.46 -12.49
N LEU A 7 14.54 -4.36 -11.17
CA LEU A 7 15.86 -4.35 -10.56
C LEU A 7 16.57 -5.71 -10.71
N TYR A 8 15.83 -6.80 -10.54
CA TYR A 8 16.34 -8.16 -10.70
C TYR A 8 16.90 -8.38 -12.12
N TYR A 9 16.13 -8.03 -13.15
CA TYR A 9 16.56 -8.10 -14.56
C TYR A 9 17.49 -6.95 -14.99
N LYS A 10 17.85 -6.04 -14.08
CA LYS A 10 18.73 -4.88 -14.34
C LYS A 10 18.24 -3.94 -15.44
N VAL A 11 16.93 -3.92 -15.71
CA VAL A 11 16.33 -3.03 -16.72
C VAL A 11 16.07 -1.61 -16.21
N ILE A 12 16.16 -1.40 -14.90
CA ILE A 12 15.98 -0.08 -14.26
C ILE A 12 17.05 0.17 -13.19
N LYS A 13 17.53 1.41 -13.08
CA LYS A 13 18.48 1.82 -12.04
C LYS A 13 17.76 2.04 -10.70
N PRO A 14 18.36 1.68 -9.55
CA PRO A 14 17.79 1.95 -8.22
C PRO A 14 17.43 3.42 -7.98
N THR A 15 18.22 4.36 -8.52
CA THR A 15 17.95 5.80 -8.41
C THR A 15 16.66 6.21 -9.13
N ARG A 16 16.35 5.58 -10.27
CA ARG A 16 15.08 5.82 -10.99
C ARG A 16 13.91 5.21 -10.23
N VAL A 17 14.08 4.02 -9.65
CA VAL A 17 13.08 3.39 -8.78
C VAL A 17 12.73 4.31 -7.62
N LEU A 18 13.71 4.82 -6.89
CA LEU A 18 13.48 5.73 -5.76
C LEU A 18 12.73 7.01 -6.18
N LYS A 19 13.13 7.63 -7.31
CA LYS A 19 12.45 8.83 -7.83
C LYS A 19 10.98 8.57 -8.14
N ILE A 20 10.67 7.46 -8.81
CA ILE A 20 9.28 7.14 -9.16
C ILE A 20 8.50 6.80 -7.89
N PHE A 21 9.07 6.06 -6.94
CA PHE A 21 8.41 5.77 -5.67
C PHE A 21 8.05 7.04 -4.90
N LEU A 22 9.00 7.97 -4.75
CA LEU A 22 8.75 9.24 -4.06
C LEU A 22 7.69 10.07 -4.78
N LEU A 23 7.73 10.12 -6.12
CA LEU A 23 6.73 10.84 -6.92
C LEU A 23 5.32 10.23 -6.75
N CYS A 24 5.20 8.91 -6.83
CA CYS A 24 3.92 8.21 -6.62
C CYS A 24 3.40 8.41 -5.20
N PHE A 25 4.28 8.28 -4.19
CA PHE A 25 3.88 8.43 -2.80
C PHE A 25 3.41 9.85 -2.48
N ALA A 26 4.16 10.86 -2.94
CA ALA A 26 3.76 12.27 -2.82
C ALA A 26 2.48 12.56 -3.60
N GLY A 27 2.34 12.04 -4.83
CA GLY A 27 1.14 12.18 -5.64
C GLY A 27 -0.10 11.60 -4.98
N ASN A 28 0.01 10.44 -4.33
CA ASN A 28 -1.09 9.84 -3.58
C ASN A 28 -1.53 10.70 -2.40
N ILE A 29 -0.58 11.23 -1.61
CA ILE A 29 -0.87 12.11 -0.48
C ILE A 29 -1.51 13.42 -0.97
N LEU A 30 -0.99 14.01 -2.06
CA LEU A 30 -1.54 15.21 -2.67
C LEU A 30 -2.97 14.97 -3.18
N GLY A 31 -3.21 13.83 -3.83
CA GLY A 31 -4.54 13.42 -4.27
C GLY A 31 -5.52 13.28 -3.10
N ALA A 32 -5.10 12.70 -1.99
CA ALA A 32 -5.90 12.63 -0.77
C ALA A 32 -6.19 14.03 -0.21
N ALA A 33 -5.20 14.92 -0.15
CA ALA A 33 -5.39 16.30 0.31
C ALA A 33 -6.45 17.04 -0.53
N ILE A 34 -6.38 16.92 -1.86
CA ILE A 34 -7.36 17.51 -2.78
C ILE A 34 -8.74 16.91 -2.54
N LEU A 35 -8.85 15.58 -2.48
CA LEU A 35 -10.11 14.86 -2.28
C LEU A 35 -10.79 15.27 -0.97
N PHE A 36 -10.08 15.18 0.15
CA PHE A 36 -10.64 15.53 1.47
C PHE A 36 -10.97 17.02 1.58
N SER A 37 -10.23 17.90 0.90
CA SER A 37 -10.57 19.33 0.83
C SER A 37 -11.89 19.54 0.07
N PHE A 38 -12.09 18.88 -1.08
CA PHE A 38 -13.36 18.97 -1.81
C PHE A 38 -14.53 18.42 -1.00
N MET A 39 -14.33 17.30 -0.30
CA MET A 39 -15.33 16.78 0.64
C MET A 39 -15.66 17.77 1.77
N ARG A 40 -14.68 18.59 2.19
CA ARG A 40 -14.85 19.55 3.28
C ARG A 40 -15.70 20.71 2.80
N PHE A 41 -15.42 21.21 1.59
CA PHE A 41 -16.18 22.29 0.96
C PHE A 41 -17.60 21.86 0.56
N SER A 42 -17.83 20.58 0.24
CA SER A 42 -19.15 20.06 -0.07
C SER A 42 -20.00 19.75 1.17
N ASN A 43 -19.42 19.78 2.38
CA ASN A 43 -20.06 19.34 3.63
C ASN A 43 -20.64 17.92 3.56
N VAL A 44 -20.02 17.01 2.80
CA VAL A 44 -20.50 15.63 2.64
C VAL A 44 -20.23 14.74 3.87
N MET A 45 -19.24 15.10 4.70
CA MET A 45 -18.87 14.33 5.89
C MET A 45 -19.86 14.54 7.03
N THR A 46 -20.57 13.48 7.42
CA THR A 46 -21.48 13.48 8.58
C THR A 46 -20.73 13.35 9.90
N PRO A 47 -21.35 13.70 11.04
CA PRO A 47 -20.75 13.48 12.36
C PRO A 47 -20.31 12.02 12.60
N ASP A 48 -21.11 11.04 12.16
CA ASP A 48 -20.78 9.63 12.32
C ASP A 48 -19.55 9.23 11.51
N MET A 49 -19.40 9.75 10.28
CA MET A 49 -18.20 9.53 9.46
C MET A 49 -16.95 10.14 10.11
N LEU A 50 -17.08 11.32 10.73
CA LEU A 50 -15.99 11.97 11.44
C LEU A 50 -15.57 11.20 12.69
N ASN A 51 -16.53 10.64 13.43
CA ASN A 51 -16.26 9.78 14.59
C ASN A 51 -15.55 8.48 14.16
N GLN A 52 -15.99 7.86 13.07
CA GLN A 52 -15.32 6.69 12.49
C GLN A 52 -13.90 7.02 12.05
N LEU A 53 -13.68 8.16 11.39
CA LEU A 53 -12.35 8.62 11.00
C LEU A 53 -11.43 8.75 12.22
N SER A 54 -11.88 9.44 13.27
CA SER A 54 -11.13 9.57 14.53
C SER A 54 -10.78 8.21 15.13
N ALA A 55 -11.75 7.30 15.24
CA ALA A 55 -11.53 5.97 15.80
C ALA A 55 -10.48 5.15 15.02
N VAL A 56 -10.50 5.21 13.69
CA VAL A 56 -9.51 4.50 12.84
C VAL A 56 -8.12 5.14 12.97
N ILE A 57 -8.03 6.48 13.02
CA ILE A 57 -6.76 7.18 13.23
C ILE A 57 -6.16 6.79 14.58
N GLU A 58 -6.95 6.82 15.65
CA GLU A 58 -6.50 6.46 16.99
C GLU A 58 -6.03 5.01 17.06
N HIS A 59 -6.80 4.08 16.48
CA HIS A 59 -6.42 2.66 16.41
C HIS A 59 -5.07 2.43 15.71
N LYS A 60 -4.85 3.13 14.59
CA LYS A 60 -3.62 2.99 13.78
C LYS A 60 -2.41 3.70 14.35
N THR A 61 -2.62 4.70 15.21
CA THR A 61 -1.53 5.49 15.81
C THR A 61 -1.19 5.01 17.22
N LEU A 62 -2.19 4.78 18.08
CA LEU A 62 -1.96 4.49 19.50
C LEU A 62 -2.13 3.02 19.86
N SER A 63 -3.07 2.32 19.22
CA SER A 63 -3.45 0.96 19.65
C SER A 63 -2.62 -0.15 19.02
N THR A 64 -1.85 0.14 17.97
CA THR A 64 -1.13 -0.89 17.20
C THR A 64 0.38 -0.71 17.30
N GLY A 65 1.08 -1.69 17.87
CA GLY A 65 2.54 -1.66 17.98
C GLY A 65 3.27 -1.87 16.64
N PHE A 66 4.51 -1.38 16.54
CA PHE A 66 5.33 -1.42 15.32
C PHE A 66 5.40 -2.81 14.66
N VAL A 67 5.67 -3.86 15.44
CA VAL A 67 5.78 -5.24 14.92
C VAL A 67 4.43 -5.73 14.37
N SER A 68 3.32 -5.38 15.02
CA SER A 68 1.99 -5.74 14.53
C SER A 68 1.68 -5.03 13.21
N ILE A 69 2.00 -3.72 13.10
CA ILE A 69 1.85 -2.95 11.86
C ILE A 69 2.69 -3.58 10.75
N LEU A 70 3.95 -3.91 11.05
CA LEU A 70 4.87 -4.53 10.10
C LEU A 70 4.31 -5.86 9.55
N MET A 71 3.85 -6.76 10.42
CA MET A 71 3.30 -8.05 10.00
C MET A 71 2.01 -7.89 9.18
N LYS A 72 1.09 -7.04 9.65
CA LYS A 72 -0.13 -6.69 8.89
C LYS A 72 0.22 -6.12 7.53
N ALA A 73 1.27 -5.32 7.42
CA ALA A 73 1.71 -4.73 6.16
C ALA A 73 2.36 -5.72 5.19
N ILE A 74 3.05 -6.74 5.70
CA ILE A 74 3.52 -7.86 4.86
C ILE A 74 2.33 -8.53 4.20
N PHE A 75 1.31 -8.90 4.98
CA PHE A 75 0.11 -9.54 4.44
C PHE A 75 -0.68 -8.63 3.48
N ALA A 76 -0.84 -7.34 3.81
CA ALA A 76 -1.51 -6.38 2.93
C ALA A 76 -0.98 -6.46 1.49
N ASN A 77 0.34 -6.31 1.35
CA ASN A 77 0.93 -6.23 0.03
C ASN A 77 1.21 -7.61 -0.58
N PHE A 78 1.26 -8.68 0.23
CA PHE A 78 1.20 -10.04 -0.29
C PHE A 78 -0.11 -10.28 -1.06
N PHE A 79 -1.27 -10.02 -0.44
CA PHE A 79 -2.58 -10.27 -1.06
C PHE A 79 -2.87 -9.35 -2.25
N ILE A 80 -2.47 -8.09 -2.20
CA ILE A 80 -2.60 -7.17 -3.34
C ILE A 80 -1.74 -7.66 -4.51
N ASN A 81 -0.47 -8.04 -4.27
CA ASN A 81 0.42 -8.42 -5.37
C ASN A 81 0.14 -9.83 -5.91
N ILE A 82 -0.33 -10.79 -5.11
CA ILE A 82 -0.76 -12.08 -5.65
C ILE A 82 -2.00 -11.93 -6.54
N SER A 83 -2.95 -11.08 -6.14
CA SER A 83 -4.12 -10.75 -6.97
C SER A 83 -3.71 -10.09 -8.27
N LEU A 84 -2.72 -9.20 -8.23
CA LEU A 84 -2.13 -8.60 -9.41
C LEU A 84 -1.45 -9.63 -10.32
N VAL A 85 -0.69 -10.59 -9.77
CA VAL A 85 -0.07 -11.68 -10.55
C VAL A 85 -1.13 -12.52 -11.26
N ILE A 86 -2.19 -12.91 -10.55
CA ILE A 86 -3.30 -13.67 -11.14
C ILE A 86 -3.99 -12.83 -12.23
N ALA A 87 -4.28 -11.54 -11.97
CA ALA A 87 -4.90 -10.65 -12.94
C ALA A 87 -4.04 -10.45 -14.20
N MET A 88 -2.70 -10.48 -14.09
CA MET A 88 -1.81 -10.42 -15.26
C MET A 88 -1.89 -11.67 -16.17
N GLN A 89 -2.40 -12.80 -15.67
CA GLN A 89 -2.54 -14.06 -16.41
C GLN A 89 -3.91 -14.26 -17.04
N ILE A 90 -4.85 -13.34 -16.78
CA ILE A 90 -6.20 -13.36 -17.31
C ILE A 90 -6.23 -12.45 -18.55
N ASP A 91 -7.08 -12.72 -19.54
CA ASP A 91 -7.34 -11.79 -20.65
C ASP A 91 -8.59 -10.95 -20.40
N ASP A 92 -9.66 -11.59 -19.93
CA ASP A 92 -10.95 -10.95 -19.65
C ASP A 92 -10.86 -9.86 -18.59
N VAL A 93 -11.35 -8.67 -18.94
CA VAL A 93 -11.24 -7.47 -18.09
C VAL A 93 -12.12 -7.59 -16.84
N LEU A 94 -13.30 -8.18 -16.96
CA LEU A 94 -14.22 -8.35 -15.82
C LEU A 94 -13.62 -9.30 -14.79
N ALA A 95 -13.04 -10.40 -15.23
CA ALA A 95 -12.34 -11.35 -14.38
C ALA A 95 -11.12 -10.71 -13.69
N LYS A 96 -10.34 -9.85 -14.38
CA LYS A 96 -9.26 -9.07 -13.74
C LYS A 96 -9.79 -8.16 -12.64
N MET A 97 -10.84 -7.41 -12.92
CA MET A 97 -11.48 -6.52 -11.94
C MET A 97 -11.95 -7.30 -10.72
N PHE A 98 -12.57 -8.46 -10.94
CA PHE A 98 -13.07 -9.33 -9.87
C PHE A 98 -11.92 -9.85 -8.99
N VAL A 99 -10.85 -10.39 -9.57
CA VAL A 99 -9.68 -10.86 -8.80
C VAL A 99 -9.03 -9.73 -8.00
N MET A 100 -8.86 -8.55 -8.62
CA MET A 100 -8.31 -7.39 -7.92
C MET A 100 -9.22 -6.92 -6.78
N MET A 101 -10.55 -6.96 -6.97
CA MET A 101 -11.52 -6.65 -5.92
C MET A 101 -11.35 -7.60 -4.73
N PHE A 102 -11.24 -8.91 -4.96
CA PHE A 102 -11.00 -9.88 -3.88
C PHE A 102 -9.70 -9.58 -3.10
N GLY A 103 -8.62 -9.26 -3.81
CA GLY A 103 -7.35 -8.86 -3.17
C GLY A 103 -7.51 -7.67 -2.24
N VAL A 104 -8.23 -6.63 -2.69
CA VAL A 104 -8.51 -5.43 -1.89
C VAL A 104 -9.49 -5.74 -0.76
N THR A 105 -10.52 -6.56 -0.98
CA THR A 105 -11.49 -6.95 0.04
C THR A 105 -10.84 -7.73 1.19
N ILE A 106 -9.97 -8.70 0.90
CA ILE A 106 -9.23 -9.43 1.94
C ILE A 106 -8.37 -8.46 2.74
N PHE A 107 -7.65 -7.58 2.05
CA PHE A 107 -6.84 -6.53 2.69
C PHE A 107 -7.65 -5.66 3.64
N ALA A 108 -8.79 -5.14 3.18
CA ALA A 108 -9.63 -4.23 3.94
C ALA A 108 -10.33 -4.94 5.11
N PHE A 109 -10.91 -6.12 4.86
CA PHE A 109 -11.69 -6.86 5.85
C PHE A 109 -10.82 -7.38 7.00
N MET A 110 -9.59 -7.83 6.70
CA MET A 110 -8.64 -8.29 7.72
C MET A 110 -8.01 -7.15 8.53
N GLY A 111 -8.27 -5.88 8.17
CA GLY A 111 -7.69 -4.72 8.86
C GLY A 111 -6.17 -4.66 8.73
N TYR A 112 -5.64 -5.02 7.55
CA TYR A 112 -4.21 -4.95 7.28
C TYR A 112 -3.73 -3.50 7.05
N GLU A 113 -2.40 -3.32 7.04
CA GLU A 113 -1.76 -2.01 7.01
C GLU A 113 -1.17 -1.74 5.63
N HIS A 114 -1.63 -0.69 4.95
CA HIS A 114 -1.14 -0.33 3.62
C HIS A 114 -0.66 1.12 3.62
N VAL A 115 0.61 1.32 3.28
CA VAL A 115 1.32 2.59 3.46
C VAL A 115 0.64 3.75 2.73
N VAL A 116 0.10 3.52 1.54
CA VAL A 116 -0.62 4.55 0.77
C VAL A 116 -2.00 4.82 1.38
N TYR A 117 -2.70 3.78 1.83
CA TYR A 117 -4.00 3.98 2.46
C TYR A 117 -3.85 4.76 3.77
N ASN A 118 -2.89 4.37 4.60
CA ASN A 118 -2.60 5.01 5.88
C ASN A 118 -2.17 6.48 5.69
N SER A 119 -1.30 6.77 4.71
CA SER A 119 -0.88 8.15 4.47
C SER A 119 -2.03 9.03 3.97
N CYS A 120 -2.91 8.50 3.11
CA CYS A 120 -4.13 9.19 2.70
C CYS A 120 -5.10 9.38 3.88
N LEU A 121 -5.28 8.38 4.73
CA LEU A 121 -6.13 8.45 5.93
C LEU A 121 -5.63 9.52 6.91
N PHE A 122 -4.32 9.57 7.16
CA PHE A 122 -3.72 10.59 8.03
C PHE A 122 -3.82 11.98 7.42
N MET A 123 -3.77 12.12 6.08
CA MET A 123 -4.09 13.39 5.41
C MET A 123 -5.56 13.80 5.65
N GLY A 124 -6.51 12.87 5.62
CA GLY A 124 -7.88 13.13 6.04
C GLY A 124 -7.97 13.58 7.50
N GLY A 125 -7.20 12.94 8.38
CA GLY A 125 -7.03 13.34 9.78
C GLY A 125 -6.53 14.79 9.94
N LEU A 126 -5.53 15.20 9.15
CA LEU A 126 -5.03 16.58 9.17
C LEU A 126 -6.10 17.61 8.80
N ILE A 127 -7.02 17.26 7.90
CA ILE A 127 -8.06 18.18 7.40
C ILE A 127 -9.26 18.24 8.34
N TYR A 128 -9.65 17.11 8.94
CA TYR A 128 -10.89 16.99 9.69
C TYR A 128 -10.73 16.81 11.20
N GLN A 129 -9.65 16.16 11.65
CA GLN A 129 -9.48 15.69 13.04
C GLN A 129 -8.03 15.83 13.50
N VAL A 130 -7.47 17.03 13.36
CA VAL A 130 -6.05 17.29 13.64
C VAL A 130 -5.66 16.95 15.08
N ASP A 131 -6.57 17.19 16.03
CA ASP A 131 -6.35 16.92 17.45
C ASP A 131 -6.29 15.43 17.78
N THR A 132 -6.90 14.57 16.94
CA THR A 132 -6.83 13.10 17.09
C THR A 132 -5.54 12.53 16.47
N LEU A 133 -4.91 13.25 15.55
CA LEU A 133 -3.76 12.73 14.81
C LEU A 133 -2.46 12.90 15.61
N HIS A 134 -1.97 11.80 16.19
CA HIS A 134 -0.67 11.76 16.81
C HIS A 134 0.46 11.60 15.77
N PHE A 135 1.17 12.68 15.47
CA PHE A 135 2.19 12.75 14.42
C PHE A 135 3.33 11.72 14.59
N ILE A 136 3.92 11.61 15.79
CA ILE A 136 5.05 10.70 16.01
C ILE A 136 4.63 9.23 15.77
N PRO A 137 3.54 8.72 16.37
CA PRO A 137 3.05 7.39 16.05
C PRO A 137 2.58 7.21 14.60
N ALA A 138 2.02 8.24 13.97
CA ALA A 138 1.65 8.19 12.55
C ALA A 138 2.87 7.98 11.63
N ILE A 139 3.99 8.67 11.90
CA ILE A 139 5.26 8.47 11.19
C ILE A 139 5.78 7.05 11.42
N SER A 140 5.72 6.56 12.67
CA SER A 140 6.11 5.18 13.01
C SER A 140 5.26 4.14 12.25
N ASN A 141 3.95 4.37 12.16
CA ASN A 141 3.03 3.54 11.39
C ASN A 141 3.41 3.53 9.90
N ILE A 142 3.62 4.70 9.28
CA ILE A 142 4.03 4.80 7.87
C ILE A 142 5.35 4.04 7.65
N ALA A 143 6.33 4.19 8.53
CA ALA A 143 7.62 3.50 8.40
C ALA A 143 7.47 1.97 8.48
N ALA A 144 6.74 1.46 9.48
CA ALA A 144 6.46 0.03 9.63
C ALA A 144 5.68 -0.53 8.42
N ALA A 145 4.65 0.19 7.99
CA ALA A 145 3.82 -0.20 6.86
C ALA A 145 4.62 -0.20 5.55
N PHE A 146 5.50 0.80 5.35
CA PHE A 146 6.37 0.87 4.19
C PHE A 146 7.30 -0.35 4.10
N ILE A 147 7.99 -0.68 5.20
CA ILE A 147 8.90 -1.82 5.27
C ILE A 147 8.12 -3.12 5.02
N GLY A 148 6.99 -3.31 5.70
CA GLY A 148 6.19 -4.52 5.56
C GLY A 148 5.62 -4.68 4.16
N ASN A 149 5.09 -3.61 3.57
CA ASN A 149 4.58 -3.65 2.21
C ASN A 149 5.69 -3.97 1.19
N TYR A 150 6.91 -3.43 1.37
CA TYR A 150 8.04 -3.79 0.52
C TYR A 150 8.44 -5.26 0.66
N ILE A 151 8.45 -5.81 1.88
CA ILE A 151 8.73 -7.23 2.12
C ILE A 151 7.65 -8.09 1.43
N GLY A 152 6.37 -7.86 1.70
CA GLY A 152 5.28 -8.67 1.14
C GLY A 152 5.17 -8.61 -0.38
N GLY A 153 5.09 -7.40 -0.94
CA GLY A 153 4.87 -7.24 -2.38
C GLY A 153 6.15 -7.20 -3.20
N GLY A 154 7.24 -6.68 -2.64
CA GLY A 154 8.54 -6.57 -3.30
C GLY A 154 9.31 -7.87 -3.24
N LEU A 155 9.64 -8.33 -2.03
CA LEU A 155 10.49 -9.51 -1.84
C LEU A 155 9.71 -10.82 -2.00
N ILE A 156 8.63 -11.03 -1.25
CA ILE A 156 7.92 -12.32 -1.26
C ILE A 156 7.28 -12.59 -2.62
N ILE A 157 6.50 -11.64 -3.16
CA ILE A 157 5.87 -11.84 -4.47
C ILE A 157 6.80 -11.46 -5.63
N GLY A 158 7.35 -10.25 -5.64
CA GLY A 158 8.09 -9.74 -6.80
C GLY A 158 9.42 -10.44 -7.07
N LEU A 159 10.25 -10.65 -6.06
CA LEU A 159 11.53 -11.33 -6.25
C LEU A 159 11.32 -12.80 -6.60
N PHE A 160 10.37 -13.48 -5.94
CA PHE A 160 10.01 -14.85 -6.24
C PHE A 160 9.48 -15.00 -7.68
N TYR A 161 8.58 -14.10 -8.10
CA TYR A 161 8.09 -14.07 -9.47
C TYR A 161 9.22 -13.86 -10.49
N ALA A 162 10.15 -12.93 -10.23
CA ALA A 162 11.28 -12.70 -11.12
C ALA A 162 12.22 -13.90 -11.20
N TYR A 163 12.51 -14.53 -10.04
CA TYR A 163 13.36 -15.70 -9.96
C TYR A 163 12.79 -16.89 -10.74
N LEU A 164 11.50 -17.20 -10.59
CA LEU A 164 10.87 -18.33 -11.28
C LEU A 164 10.76 -18.14 -12.80
N ASN A 165 10.70 -16.89 -13.27
CA ASN A 165 10.57 -16.57 -14.70
C ASN A 165 11.91 -16.24 -15.37
N ASP A 166 13.03 -16.37 -14.69
CA ASP A 166 14.35 -16.14 -15.28
C ASP A 166 14.94 -17.43 -15.87
N HIS A 167 14.73 -17.60 -17.17
CA HIS A 167 15.23 -18.76 -17.91
C HIS A 167 16.75 -18.80 -18.07
N HIS A 168 17.48 -17.68 -17.87
CA HIS A 168 18.95 -17.66 -17.96
C HIS A 168 19.62 -18.54 -16.91
N GLN A 169 18.91 -18.84 -15.82
CA GLN A 169 19.39 -19.73 -14.76
C GLN A 169 19.61 -21.17 -15.25
N PHE A 170 18.85 -21.61 -16.27
CA PHE A 170 18.95 -22.98 -16.82
C PHE A 170 20.01 -23.12 -17.90
N TYR A 171 20.47 -22.01 -18.50
CA TYR A 171 21.50 -22.04 -19.57
C TYR A 171 22.94 -21.95 -19.05
N LYS A 172 23.16 -21.68 -17.76
CA LYS A 172 24.51 -21.58 -17.18
C LYS A 172 25.18 -22.93 -16.85
N ASN A 173 24.47 -24.05 -17.03
CA ASN A 173 24.94 -25.39 -16.67
C ASN A 173 25.15 -26.34 -17.87
N ASN A 174 25.16 -25.82 -19.11
CA ASN A 174 25.60 -26.55 -20.32
C ASN A 174 26.79 -25.82 -20.95
#